data_AF-A0A957XZM2-F1
#
_entry.id   AF-A0A957XZM2-F1
#
_cell.length_a   1.000
_cell.length_b   1.000
_cell.length_c   1.000
_cell.angle_alpha   90.00
_cell.angle_beta   90.00
_cell.angle_gamma   90.00
#
_symmetry.space_group_name_H-M   'P 1'
#
loop_
_entity.id
_entity.type
_entity.pdbx_description
1 polymer ?
#
loop_
_entity_poly.entity_id
_entity_poly.type
_entity_poly.pdbx_seq_one_letter_code
_entity_poly.pdbx_strand_id
1 'polypeptide(L)'
;TPTPTGSPAATPTWSPTPTQTATTTPPPNYQPVLLNEFMPDPASDWNGDGTADASDEYIELFNPGPAPVDLGGWALDDEDDGAAGVIYLYAPEGTQPYVIPAGTVIEAGGFLLFFRSETGVALNNDGDWVRLLLPDGSPAEVFEYMNSHDDEAYSKTVDGGPMWTTAFPPSPGVTNSTGVTPTPAWTPYPTSVSLNEFMPQPASDWNGDGASDSDDEYIELYNAAAVPVDLSG
;
A
#
# COMPACT_ATOMS: atom_id res chain seq x y z
N THR A 1 67.86 31.38 -58.60
CA THR A 1 67.34 30.57 -57.47
C THR A 1 66.07 31.24 -56.98
N PRO A 2 64.88 30.64 -57.10
CA PRO A 2 63.66 31.27 -56.60
C PRO A 2 63.48 30.99 -55.10
N THR A 3 63.08 32.04 -54.36
CA THR A 3 62.76 32.00 -52.93
C THR A 3 61.37 31.38 -52.73
N PRO A 4 61.17 30.43 -51.81
CA PRO A 4 59.84 29.91 -51.52
C PRO A 4 59.11 30.86 -50.56
N THR A 5 57.96 31.38 -51.00
CA THR A 5 57.04 32.13 -50.15
C THR A 5 56.19 31.11 -49.39
N GLY A 6 56.39 31.00 -48.08
CA GLY A 6 55.58 30.15 -47.20
C GLY A 6 54.14 30.64 -47.12
N SER A 7 53.19 29.74 -47.37
CA SER A 7 51.76 29.96 -47.15
C SER A 7 51.45 29.97 -45.65
N PRO A 8 50.62 30.88 -45.12
CA PRO A 8 50.28 30.90 -43.71
C PRO A 8 49.44 29.66 -43.33
N ALA A 9 49.89 28.94 -42.30
CA ALA A 9 49.16 27.82 -41.73
C ALA A 9 47.88 28.30 -41.02
N ALA A 10 46.74 27.69 -41.34
CA ALA A 10 45.47 27.99 -40.70
C ALA A 10 45.49 27.57 -39.22
N THR A 11 45.09 28.48 -38.34
CA THR A 11 44.93 28.25 -36.90
C THR A 11 43.71 27.34 -36.66
N PRO A 12 43.81 26.25 -35.88
CA PRO A 12 42.64 25.45 -35.54
C PRO A 12 41.74 26.24 -34.57
N THR A 13 40.53 26.55 -35.02
CA THR A 13 39.45 27.11 -34.20
C THR A 13 38.81 25.98 -33.39
N TRP A 14 38.98 26.00 -32.07
CA TRP A 14 38.24 25.11 -31.17
C TRP A 14 36.76 25.49 -31.18
N SER A 15 35.91 24.59 -31.68
CA SER A 15 34.45 24.72 -31.57
C SER A 15 34.03 24.16 -30.20
N PRO A 16 33.34 24.93 -29.34
CA PRO A 16 32.83 24.39 -28.08
C PRO A 16 31.81 23.28 -28.37
N THR A 17 32.00 22.11 -27.75
CA THR A 17 31.01 21.04 -27.79
C THR A 17 29.70 21.55 -27.15
N PRO A 18 28.54 21.45 -27.81
CA PRO A 18 27.29 21.86 -27.20
C PRO A 18 27.03 20.99 -25.96
N THR A 19 27.00 21.64 -24.80
CA THR A 19 26.52 21.01 -23.56
C THR A 19 25.04 20.68 -23.75
N GLN A 20 24.68 19.39 -23.69
CA GLN A 20 23.28 18.99 -23.66
C GLN A 20 22.66 19.55 -22.39
N THR A 21 21.82 20.58 -22.52
CA THR A 21 20.93 21.01 -21.44
C THR A 21 20.03 19.82 -21.12
N ALA A 22 20.10 19.30 -19.89
CA ALA A 22 19.16 18.29 -19.43
C ALA A 22 17.75 18.88 -19.57
N THR A 23 16.94 18.30 -20.44
CA THR A 23 15.51 18.59 -20.50
C THR A 23 14.93 18.10 -19.18
N THR A 24 14.48 19.02 -18.33
CA THR A 24 13.70 18.66 -17.15
C THR A 24 12.43 18.00 -17.64
N THR A 25 12.38 16.66 -17.58
CA THR A 25 11.12 15.92 -17.71
C THR A 25 10.19 16.48 -16.64
N PRO A 26 8.99 16.98 -17.00
CA PRO A 26 7.98 17.33 -16.01
C PRO A 26 7.84 16.14 -15.05
N PRO A 27 7.82 16.34 -13.72
CA PRO A 27 7.58 15.23 -12.81
C PRO A 27 6.34 14.48 -13.31
N PRO A 28 6.37 13.14 -13.40
CA PRO A 28 5.17 12.40 -13.74
C PRO A 28 4.09 12.87 -12.77
N ASN A 29 2.91 13.19 -13.31
CA ASN A 29 1.75 13.49 -12.49
C ASN A 29 1.31 12.16 -11.85
N TYR A 30 2.09 11.67 -10.89
CA TYR A 30 1.72 10.55 -10.06
C TYR A 30 0.50 11.03 -9.29
N GLN A 31 -0.66 10.47 -9.63
CA GLN A 31 -1.79 10.56 -8.71
C GLN A 31 -1.28 9.96 -7.38
N PRO A 32 -1.51 10.63 -6.23
CA PRO A 32 -1.16 10.04 -4.95
C PRO A 32 -1.86 8.69 -4.79
N VAL A 33 -1.38 7.84 -3.88
CA VAL A 33 -2.18 6.70 -3.40
C VAL A 33 -3.46 7.25 -2.78
N LEU A 34 -4.59 6.60 -3.03
CA LEU A 34 -5.93 7.11 -2.72
C LEU A 34 -6.68 6.13 -1.82
N LEU A 35 -7.65 6.65 -1.07
CA LEU A 35 -8.68 5.82 -0.44
C LEU A 35 -9.54 5.19 -1.54
N ASN A 36 -9.86 3.90 -1.40
CA ASN A 36 -10.59 3.16 -2.42
C ASN A 36 -11.90 2.52 -1.92
N GLU A 37 -11.84 1.88 -0.76
CA GLU A 37 -12.99 1.25 -0.12
C GLU A 37 -12.79 1.25 1.39
N PHE A 38 -13.87 1.31 2.17
CA PHE A 38 -13.79 1.04 3.61
C PHE A 38 -15.09 0.44 4.13
N MET A 39 -14.97 -0.40 5.18
CA MET A 39 -16.06 -1.08 5.86
C MET A 39 -16.13 -0.63 7.33
N PRO A 40 -17.09 0.24 7.68
CA PRO A 40 -17.25 0.71 9.05
C PRO A 40 -18.05 -0.24 9.96
N ASP A 41 -18.92 -1.10 9.40
CA ASP A 41 -19.85 -1.92 10.20
C ASP A 41 -19.91 -3.36 9.69
N PRO A 42 -18.89 -4.18 9.96
CA PRO A 42 -18.84 -5.57 9.52
C PRO A 42 -19.85 -6.43 10.29
N ALA A 43 -20.59 -7.28 9.56
CA ALA A 43 -21.41 -8.37 10.10
C ALA A 43 -20.93 -9.76 9.63
N SER A 44 -19.93 -9.79 8.75
CA SER A 44 -19.21 -10.96 8.27
C SER A 44 -17.75 -10.95 8.74
N ASP A 45 -17.14 -12.15 8.80
CA ASP A 45 -15.74 -12.38 9.12
C ASP A 45 -14.86 -12.05 7.88
N TRP A 46 -14.57 -10.76 7.70
CA TRP A 46 -13.81 -10.24 6.57
C TRP A 46 -12.30 -10.46 6.71
N ASN A 47 -11.80 -10.52 7.94
CA ASN A 47 -10.39 -10.77 8.22
C ASN A 47 -10.03 -12.27 8.26
N GLY A 48 -11.04 -13.15 8.31
CA GLY A 48 -10.89 -14.61 8.23
C GLY A 48 -10.36 -15.26 9.51
N ASP A 49 -10.53 -14.62 10.67
CA ASP A 49 -10.08 -15.14 11.97
C ASP A 49 -11.07 -16.14 12.61
N GLY A 50 -12.24 -16.31 12.01
CA GLY A 50 -13.32 -17.19 12.47
C GLY A 50 -14.38 -16.49 13.32
N THR A 51 -14.27 -15.17 13.53
CA THR A 51 -15.20 -14.34 14.27
C THR A 51 -15.61 -13.15 13.42
N ALA A 52 -16.91 -12.86 13.35
CA ALA A 52 -17.38 -11.60 12.76
C ALA A 52 -17.56 -10.58 13.88
N ASP A 53 -16.66 -9.60 13.96
CA ASP A 53 -16.67 -8.53 14.94
C ASP A 53 -16.07 -7.22 14.41
N ALA A 54 -15.94 -6.20 15.26
CA ALA A 54 -15.46 -4.89 14.84
C ALA A 54 -14.01 -4.93 14.30
N SER A 55 -13.24 -5.97 14.61
CA SER A 55 -11.87 -6.16 14.10
C SER A 55 -11.85 -6.49 12.59
N ASP A 56 -13.01 -6.76 11.99
CA ASP A 56 -13.23 -6.92 10.55
C ASP A 56 -13.43 -5.58 9.80
N GLU A 57 -13.49 -4.45 10.52
CA GLU A 57 -13.45 -3.13 9.89
C GLU A 57 -12.17 -2.99 9.07
N TYR A 58 -12.27 -2.37 7.90
CA TYR A 58 -11.09 -2.17 7.04
C TYR A 58 -11.11 -0.85 6.30
N ILE A 59 -9.90 -0.39 5.97
CA ILE A 59 -9.64 0.69 5.02
C ILE A 59 -8.77 0.12 3.89
N GLU A 60 -9.16 0.35 2.66
CA GLU A 60 -8.44 -0.04 1.45
C GLU A 60 -7.86 1.17 0.73
N LEU A 61 -6.58 1.06 0.39
CA LEU A 61 -5.86 2.00 -0.46
C LEU A 61 -5.70 1.46 -1.88
N PHE A 62 -5.67 2.36 -2.86
CA PHE A 62 -5.41 2.03 -4.25
C PHE A 62 -4.29 2.91 -4.84
N ASN A 63 -3.39 2.28 -5.59
CA ASN A 63 -2.36 2.96 -6.37
C ASN A 63 -2.75 3.00 -7.86
N PRO A 64 -3.33 4.09 -8.36
CA PRO A 64 -3.66 4.23 -9.80
C PRO A 64 -2.42 4.42 -10.68
N GLY A 65 -1.23 4.59 -10.09
CA GLY A 65 0.01 4.89 -10.78
C GLY A 65 0.62 3.69 -11.50
N PRO A 66 1.52 3.93 -12.48
CA PRO A 66 2.19 2.87 -13.23
C PRO A 66 3.44 2.31 -12.53
N ALA A 67 3.71 2.72 -11.28
CA ALA A 67 4.90 2.33 -10.52
C ALA A 67 4.53 2.05 -9.06
N PRO A 68 5.29 1.18 -8.37
CA PRO A 68 5.12 0.94 -6.94
C PRO A 68 5.37 2.22 -6.13
N VAL A 69 4.64 2.35 -5.01
CA VAL A 69 4.75 3.48 -4.07
C VAL A 69 5.06 2.94 -2.67
N ASP A 70 6.11 3.47 -2.05
CA ASP A 70 6.42 3.24 -0.63
C ASP A 70 5.54 4.16 0.23
N LEU A 71 4.76 3.55 1.11
CA LEU A 71 3.83 4.20 2.03
C LEU A 71 4.42 4.39 3.43
N GLY A 72 5.70 4.06 3.64
CA GLY A 72 6.36 4.25 4.92
C GLY A 72 6.19 5.66 5.48
N GLY A 73 5.61 5.74 6.68
CA GLY A 73 5.36 7.00 7.38
C GLY A 73 4.07 7.72 6.99
N TRP A 74 3.31 7.26 5.99
CA TRP A 74 1.92 7.70 5.80
C TRP A 74 1.07 7.22 6.99
N ALA A 75 -0.12 7.78 7.17
CA ALA A 75 -1.01 7.34 8.26
C ALA A 75 -2.48 7.22 7.84
N LEU A 76 -3.18 6.32 8.54
CA LEU A 76 -4.63 6.16 8.51
C LEU A 76 -5.21 6.70 9.82
N ASP A 77 -6.35 7.38 9.73
CA ASP A 77 -6.96 8.04 10.88
C ASP A 77 -8.48 8.11 10.72
N ASP A 78 -9.21 7.97 11.82
CA ASP A 78 -10.68 8.01 11.88
C ASP A 78 -11.22 9.39 12.27
N GLU A 79 -10.37 10.28 12.81
CA GLU A 79 -10.82 11.58 13.27
C GLU A 79 -9.83 12.71 12.97
N ASP A 80 -10.24 13.96 13.19
CA ASP A 80 -9.34 15.08 13.39
C ASP A 80 -9.18 15.37 14.88
N ASP A 81 -8.41 14.55 15.58
CA ASP A 81 -8.01 14.77 16.98
C ASP A 81 -7.02 15.96 17.14
N GLY A 82 -6.77 16.70 16.05
CA GLY A 82 -5.86 17.83 16.01
C GLY A 82 -4.41 17.45 15.72
N ALA A 83 -4.12 16.20 15.30
CA ALA A 83 -2.82 15.84 14.74
C ALA A 83 -2.42 16.73 13.53
N ALA A 84 -3.39 17.36 12.85
CA ALA A 84 -3.18 18.34 11.78
C ALA A 84 -3.56 19.81 12.14
N GLY A 85 -3.82 20.13 13.41
CA GLY A 85 -4.05 21.50 13.87
C GLY A 85 -5.32 22.19 13.36
N VAL A 86 -6.26 21.44 12.76
CA VAL A 86 -7.62 21.90 12.46
C VAL A 86 -8.52 21.26 13.52
N ILE A 87 -9.30 22.07 14.23
CA ILE A 87 -10.25 21.59 15.26
C ILE A 87 -11.64 21.78 14.69
N TYR A 88 -12.33 20.67 14.38
CA TYR A 88 -13.77 20.68 14.14
C TYR A 88 -14.50 20.61 15.48
N LEU A 89 -15.48 21.50 15.69
CA LEU A 89 -16.10 21.75 17.00
C LEU A 89 -17.03 20.62 17.51
N TYR A 90 -17.02 19.46 16.83
CA TYR A 90 -17.83 18.28 17.13
C TYR A 90 -17.09 16.98 16.78
N ALA A 91 -15.80 16.89 17.13
CA ALA A 91 -15.07 15.63 17.11
C ALA A 91 -15.63 14.69 18.21
N PRO A 92 -16.24 13.51 17.90
CA PRO A 92 -16.35 12.39 18.84
C PRO A 92 -14.98 11.93 19.41
N GLU A 93 -14.90 10.76 20.04
CA GLU A 93 -13.64 10.23 20.60
C GLU A 93 -12.99 9.31 19.56
N GLY A 94 -12.06 9.84 18.76
CA GLY A 94 -11.30 9.11 17.74
C GLY A 94 -10.15 8.29 18.32
N THR A 95 -9.54 7.47 17.46
CA THR A 95 -8.39 6.65 17.83
C THR A 95 -7.07 7.37 17.52
N GLN A 96 -5.94 6.74 17.87
CA GLN A 96 -4.64 7.27 17.47
C GLN A 96 -4.39 6.94 16.00
N PRO A 97 -3.84 7.88 15.20
CA PRO A 97 -3.48 7.59 13.82
C PRO A 97 -2.54 6.39 13.71
N TYR A 98 -2.86 5.46 12.82
CA TYR A 98 -2.00 4.33 12.49
C TYR A 98 -0.93 4.77 11.47
N VAL A 99 0.33 4.81 11.89
CA VAL A 99 1.45 5.09 10.99
C VAL A 99 1.87 3.82 10.26
N ILE A 100 1.76 3.84 8.94
CA ILE A 100 2.12 2.73 8.07
C ILE A 100 3.64 2.44 8.20
N PRO A 101 4.03 1.18 8.50
CA PRO A 101 5.42 0.80 8.68
C PRO A 101 6.31 1.13 7.47
N ALA A 102 7.58 1.43 7.73
CA ALA A 102 8.56 1.64 6.68
C ALA A 102 8.76 0.35 5.86
N GLY A 103 8.82 0.48 4.53
CA GLY A 103 8.96 -0.67 3.63
C GLY A 103 7.62 -1.26 3.14
N THR A 104 6.49 -0.75 3.62
CA THR A 104 5.17 -1.08 3.06
C THR A 104 5.03 -0.47 1.66
N VAL A 105 4.99 -1.32 0.64
CA VAL A 105 4.90 -0.90 -0.77
C VAL A 105 3.58 -1.35 -1.37
N ILE A 106 2.88 -0.42 -2.02
CA ILE A 106 1.72 -0.71 -2.87
C ILE A 106 2.13 -0.72 -4.35
N GLU A 107 1.96 -1.86 -5.02
CA GLU A 107 2.33 -2.03 -6.42
C GLU A 107 1.48 -1.18 -7.37
N ALA A 108 1.95 -1.01 -8.61
CA ALA A 108 1.22 -0.31 -9.66
C ALA A 108 -0.15 -0.96 -9.93
N GLY A 109 -1.24 -0.21 -9.83
CA GLY A 109 -2.61 -0.73 -9.95
C GLY A 109 -3.00 -1.68 -8.81
N GLY A 110 -2.23 -1.72 -7.72
CA GLY A 110 -2.46 -2.58 -6.58
C GLY A 110 -3.42 -1.97 -5.56
N PHE A 111 -3.95 -2.85 -4.72
CA PHE A 111 -4.78 -2.55 -3.56
C PHE A 111 -4.01 -2.96 -2.30
N LEU A 112 -4.22 -2.24 -1.20
CA LEU A 112 -3.66 -2.59 0.10
C LEU A 112 -4.73 -2.42 1.18
N LEU A 113 -4.99 -3.49 1.92
CA LEU A 113 -5.97 -3.54 3.00
C LEU A 113 -5.32 -3.36 4.36
N PHE A 114 -6.01 -2.60 5.21
CA PHE A 114 -5.66 -2.42 6.61
C PHE A 114 -6.90 -2.71 7.45
N PHE A 115 -6.89 -3.83 8.18
CA PHE A 115 -7.96 -4.17 9.10
C PHE A 115 -7.76 -3.46 10.44
N ARG A 116 -8.86 -3.21 11.16
CA ARG A 116 -8.81 -2.69 12.53
C ARG A 116 -8.02 -3.60 13.47
N SER A 117 -8.05 -4.91 13.25
CA SER A 117 -7.20 -5.87 13.99
C SER A 117 -5.70 -5.55 13.91
N GLU A 118 -5.25 -4.93 12.81
CA GLU A 118 -3.87 -4.47 12.60
C GLU A 118 -3.66 -3.04 13.12
N THR A 119 -4.57 -2.13 12.74
CA THR A 119 -4.33 -0.69 12.88
C THR A 119 -4.80 -0.12 14.20
N GLY A 120 -5.85 -0.71 14.79
CA GLY A 120 -6.61 -0.14 15.89
C GLY A 120 -7.49 1.06 15.52
N VAL A 121 -7.51 1.49 14.26
CA VAL A 121 -8.38 2.57 13.75
C VAL A 121 -9.83 2.08 13.82
N ALA A 122 -10.73 2.85 14.44
CA ALA A 122 -12.08 2.40 14.75
C ALA A 122 -13.12 3.30 14.07
N LEU A 123 -13.72 2.79 13.00
CA LEU A 123 -14.68 3.53 12.21
C LEU A 123 -16.05 3.53 12.90
N ASN A 124 -16.55 4.69 13.34
CA ASN A 124 -17.81 4.75 14.09
C ASN A 124 -19.05 4.51 13.21
N ASN A 125 -19.99 3.65 13.67
CA ASN A 125 -21.19 3.30 12.90
C ASN A 125 -22.20 4.46 12.71
N ASP A 126 -22.19 5.43 13.63
CA ASP A 126 -23.10 6.59 13.59
C ASP A 126 -22.54 7.76 12.75
N GLY A 127 -21.43 7.54 12.03
CA GLY A 127 -20.74 8.53 11.21
C GLY A 127 -19.35 8.86 11.75
N ASP A 128 -18.41 9.06 10.83
CA ASP A 128 -17.01 9.32 11.14
C ASP A 128 -16.23 9.90 9.95
N TRP A 129 -14.94 10.12 10.14
CA TRP A 129 -14.01 10.42 9.07
C TRP A 129 -13.16 9.19 8.70
N VAL A 130 -12.68 9.16 7.45
CA VAL A 130 -11.62 8.27 7.00
C VAL A 130 -10.57 9.14 6.33
N ARG A 131 -9.35 9.12 6.86
CA ARG A 131 -8.28 10.00 6.41
C ARG A 131 -7.05 9.20 6.03
N LEU A 132 -6.51 9.56 4.87
CA LEU A 132 -5.17 9.18 4.45
C LEU A 132 -4.26 10.40 4.61
N LEU A 133 -3.24 10.28 5.45
CA LEU A 133 -2.30 11.36 5.76
C LEU A 133 -0.94 11.09 5.13
N LEU A 134 -0.33 12.15 4.61
CA LEU A 134 1.07 12.14 4.18
C LEU A 134 2.01 12.07 5.41
N PRO A 135 3.30 11.71 5.22
CA PRO A 135 4.25 11.64 6.32
C PRO A 135 4.50 12.94 7.10
N ASP A 136 4.11 14.08 6.55
CA ASP A 136 4.16 15.38 7.25
C ASP A 136 2.89 15.68 8.06
N GLY A 137 1.94 14.75 8.11
CA GLY A 137 0.65 14.85 8.79
C GLY A 137 -0.43 15.59 8.00
N SER A 138 -0.12 16.12 6.81
CA SER A 138 -1.13 16.77 5.98
C SER A 138 -2.03 15.73 5.29
N PRO A 139 -3.33 16.02 5.10
CA PRO A 139 -4.23 15.07 4.45
C PRO A 139 -3.91 14.91 2.96
N ALA A 140 -3.71 13.66 2.53
CA ALA A 140 -3.68 13.27 1.12
C ALA A 140 -5.11 13.14 0.57
N GLU A 141 -5.98 12.44 1.30
CA GLU A 141 -7.40 12.29 1.00
C GLU A 141 -8.20 12.14 2.28
N VAL A 142 -9.44 12.63 2.25
CA VAL A 142 -10.34 12.63 3.39
C VAL A 142 -11.76 12.35 2.90
N PHE A 143 -12.49 11.51 3.63
CA PHE A 143 -13.91 11.25 3.42
C PHE A 143 -14.67 11.31 4.75
N GLU A 144 -15.84 11.94 4.75
CA GLU A 144 -16.75 11.98 5.89
C GLU A 144 -18.01 11.17 5.53
N TYR A 145 -18.43 10.27 6.41
CA TYR A 145 -19.67 9.53 6.27
C TYR A 145 -20.58 9.75 7.48
N MET A 146 -21.88 9.54 7.29
CA MET A 146 -22.90 9.99 8.25
C MET A 146 -23.62 8.86 8.99
N ASN A 147 -23.41 7.62 8.56
CA ASN A 147 -23.90 6.38 9.16
C ASN A 147 -23.36 5.18 8.37
N SER A 148 -23.51 3.99 8.94
CA SER A 148 -23.23 2.72 8.29
C SER A 148 -24.35 1.71 8.50
N HIS A 149 -24.25 0.59 7.79
CA HIS A 149 -25.08 -0.59 7.93
C HIS A 149 -24.21 -1.85 7.84
N ASP A 150 -24.67 -2.93 8.48
CA ASP A 150 -24.08 -4.27 8.42
C ASP A 150 -23.64 -4.65 6.99
N ASP A 151 -22.34 -4.92 6.83
CA ASP A 151 -21.70 -5.36 5.58
C ASP A 151 -21.93 -4.41 4.39
N GLU A 152 -22.14 -3.11 4.64
CA GLU A 152 -22.21 -2.06 3.63
C GLU A 152 -20.89 -1.27 3.58
N ALA A 153 -20.07 -1.54 2.56
CA ALA A 153 -18.85 -0.78 2.31
C ALA A 153 -19.15 0.53 1.58
N TYR A 154 -18.36 1.56 1.89
CA TYR A 154 -18.23 2.73 1.05
C TYR A 154 -17.13 2.47 0.04
N SER A 155 -17.48 2.42 -1.25
CA SER A 155 -16.56 2.09 -2.33
C SER A 155 -16.49 3.23 -3.36
N LYS A 156 -15.32 3.45 -3.97
CA LYS A 156 -15.23 4.34 -5.13
C LYS A 156 -15.97 3.73 -6.33
N THR A 157 -16.72 4.54 -7.08
CA THR A 157 -17.43 4.05 -8.29
C THR A 157 -16.49 3.67 -9.43
N VAL A 158 -15.25 4.16 -9.37
CA VAL A 158 -14.11 3.81 -10.21
C VAL A 158 -12.91 3.82 -9.26
N ASP A 159 -12.08 2.79 -9.25
CA ASP A 159 -10.92 2.73 -8.34
C ASP A 159 -10.05 3.98 -8.46
N GLY A 160 -9.74 4.62 -7.33
CA GLY A 160 -9.03 5.91 -7.30
C GLY A 160 -9.79 7.11 -7.92
N GLY A 161 -11.08 6.96 -8.18
CA GLY A 161 -11.95 8.02 -8.69
C GLY A 161 -12.38 9.00 -7.58
N PRO A 162 -13.10 10.08 -7.92
CA PRO A 162 -13.57 11.04 -6.91
C PRO A 162 -14.92 10.70 -6.30
N MET A 163 -15.68 9.78 -6.90
CA MET A 163 -17.07 9.50 -6.53
C MET A 163 -17.17 8.25 -5.66
N TRP A 164 -17.96 8.32 -4.60
CA TRP A 164 -18.23 7.23 -3.66
C TRP A 164 -19.64 6.67 -3.82
N THR A 165 -19.84 5.42 -3.44
CA THR A 165 -21.14 4.74 -3.39
C THR A 165 -21.14 3.67 -2.32
N THR A 166 -22.31 3.39 -1.75
CA THR A 166 -22.58 2.20 -0.92
C THR A 166 -23.38 1.14 -1.67
N ALA A 167 -23.66 1.36 -2.95
CA ALA A 167 -24.50 0.46 -3.75
C ALA A 167 -23.72 -0.76 -4.28
N PHE A 168 -22.39 -0.77 -4.14
CA PHE A 168 -21.57 -1.91 -4.52
C PHE A 168 -21.46 -2.86 -3.32
N PRO A 169 -21.46 -4.18 -3.56
CA PRO A 169 -21.04 -5.08 -2.51
C PRO A 169 -19.59 -4.79 -2.11
N PRO A 170 -19.21 -5.06 -0.84
CA PRO A 170 -17.82 -4.97 -0.40
C PRO A 170 -16.90 -5.78 -1.32
N SER A 171 -15.74 -5.23 -1.67
CA SER A 171 -14.80 -5.83 -2.60
C SER A 171 -13.34 -5.75 -2.11
N PRO A 172 -13.05 -6.20 -0.87
CA PRO A 172 -11.71 -6.09 -0.31
C PRO A 172 -10.66 -6.76 -1.19
N GLY A 173 -9.61 -6.00 -1.51
CA GLY A 173 -8.41 -6.40 -2.25
C GLY A 173 -8.58 -6.46 -3.76
N VAL A 174 -9.73 -6.05 -4.30
CA VAL A 174 -10.03 -6.13 -5.74
C VAL A 174 -10.83 -4.91 -6.21
N THR A 175 -10.92 -4.74 -7.53
CA THR A 175 -11.68 -3.63 -8.14
C THR A 175 -13.13 -3.57 -7.68
N ASN A 176 -13.53 -2.35 -7.28
CA ASN A 176 -14.90 -1.99 -6.96
C ASN A 176 -15.81 -2.17 -8.18
N SER A 177 -16.90 -2.91 -8.02
CA SER A 177 -17.83 -3.15 -9.12
C SER A 177 -19.25 -3.46 -8.65
N THR A 178 -20.23 -3.35 -9.54
CA THR A 178 -21.61 -3.82 -9.30
C THR A 178 -21.74 -5.36 -9.29
N GLY A 179 -20.62 -6.09 -9.17
CA GLY A 179 -20.54 -7.54 -9.27
C GLY A 179 -21.09 -8.24 -8.03
N VAL A 180 -20.71 -9.49 -7.81
CA VAL A 180 -20.93 -10.16 -6.53
C VAL A 180 -19.76 -9.85 -5.61
N THR A 181 -20.03 -9.68 -4.32
CA THR A 181 -19.01 -9.67 -3.27
C THR A 181 -18.08 -10.89 -3.46
N PRO A 182 -16.74 -10.75 -3.43
CA PRO A 182 -15.90 -11.90 -3.12
C PRO A 182 -16.39 -12.48 -1.79
N THR A 183 -16.41 -13.81 -1.68
CA THR A 183 -16.71 -14.43 -0.38
C THR A 183 -15.70 -13.89 0.64
N PRO A 184 -16.10 -13.52 1.86
CA PRO A 184 -15.18 -13.22 2.96
C PRO A 184 -14.20 -14.38 3.04
N ALA A 185 -13.02 -14.13 2.53
CA ALA A 185 -12.00 -15.09 2.28
C ALA A 185 -10.75 -14.25 2.19
N TRP A 186 -9.74 -14.66 2.95
CA TRP A 186 -8.37 -14.21 2.83
C TRP A 186 -8.11 -13.60 1.46
N THR A 187 -7.94 -12.28 1.39
CA THR A 187 -7.09 -11.69 0.37
C THR A 187 -5.69 -12.08 0.81
N PRO A 188 -5.06 -13.07 0.16
CA PRO A 188 -3.67 -13.32 0.46
C PRO A 188 -2.91 -12.03 0.16
N TYR A 189 -2.34 -11.42 1.22
CA TYR A 189 -1.08 -10.69 1.12
C TYR A 189 -0.24 -11.39 0.06
N PRO A 190 0.33 -10.65 -0.91
CA PRO A 190 0.72 -11.18 -2.21
C PRO A 190 1.20 -12.63 -2.10
N THR A 191 0.36 -13.57 -2.58
CA THR A 191 0.43 -15.07 -2.55
C THR A 191 1.75 -15.69 -2.95
N SER A 192 2.74 -14.87 -3.20
CA SER A 192 4.07 -15.26 -3.54
C SER A 192 4.70 -16.18 -2.50
N VAL A 193 4.50 -15.97 -1.19
CA VAL A 193 5.09 -16.88 -0.18
C VAL A 193 4.15 -18.05 0.10
N SER A 194 4.58 -19.26 -0.25
CA SER A 194 3.90 -20.52 0.07
C SER A 194 4.83 -21.47 0.84
N LEU A 195 4.24 -22.38 1.63
CA LEU A 195 5.00 -23.48 2.23
C LEU A 195 5.37 -24.47 1.11
N ASN A 196 6.66 -24.66 0.87
CA ASN A 196 7.15 -25.54 -0.19
C ASN A 196 7.44 -26.95 0.33
N GLU A 197 8.14 -27.02 1.48
CA GLU A 197 8.54 -28.27 2.09
C GLU A 197 8.59 -28.12 3.61
N PHE A 198 8.34 -29.22 4.32
CA PHE A 198 8.62 -29.31 5.75
C PHE A 198 9.16 -30.71 6.05
N MET A 199 10.17 -30.80 6.91
CA MET A 199 10.75 -32.07 7.35
C MET A 199 10.52 -32.25 8.85
N PRO A 200 9.41 -32.89 9.24
CA PRO A 200 9.21 -33.31 10.61
C PRO A 200 9.95 -34.63 10.85
N GLN A 201 10.57 -34.79 12.02
CA GLN A 201 11.29 -36.02 12.41
C GLN A 201 12.42 -36.43 11.44
N PRO A 202 13.48 -35.61 11.36
CA PRO A 202 14.63 -35.86 10.49
C PRO A 202 15.32 -37.18 10.87
N ALA A 203 15.66 -37.97 9.84
CA ALA A 203 16.32 -39.27 9.96
C ALA A 203 17.83 -39.21 9.70
N SER A 204 18.34 -38.01 9.40
CA SER A 204 19.75 -37.71 9.12
C SER A 204 20.13 -36.42 9.85
N ASP A 205 21.41 -36.32 10.18
CA ASP A 205 22.08 -35.11 10.65
C ASP A 205 22.25 -34.13 9.48
N TRP A 206 21.38 -33.13 9.40
CA TRP A 206 21.37 -32.11 8.35
C TRP A 206 22.17 -30.87 8.74
N ASN A 207 22.25 -30.56 10.03
CA ASN A 207 22.97 -29.40 10.54
C ASN A 207 24.49 -29.66 10.75
N GLY A 208 24.91 -30.93 10.72
CA GLY A 208 26.30 -31.39 10.83
C GLY A 208 26.84 -31.45 12.26
N ASP A 209 25.97 -31.51 13.28
CA ASP A 209 26.35 -31.54 14.69
C ASP A 209 26.62 -32.95 15.26
N GLY A 210 26.35 -33.99 14.46
CA GLY A 210 26.57 -35.39 14.79
C GLY A 210 25.35 -36.08 15.43
N ALA A 211 24.20 -35.42 15.52
CA ALA A 211 22.92 -35.99 15.95
C ALA A 211 21.87 -35.88 14.84
N SER A 212 20.83 -36.71 14.91
CA SER A 212 19.64 -36.62 14.05
C SER A 212 18.49 -36.36 15.00
N ASP A 213 18.14 -35.10 15.21
CA ASP A 213 17.18 -34.68 16.24
C ASP A 213 16.32 -33.49 15.80
N SER A 214 15.60 -32.87 16.75
CA SER A 214 14.67 -31.77 16.43
C SER A 214 15.38 -30.54 15.84
N ASP A 215 16.68 -30.38 16.06
CA ASP A 215 17.44 -29.25 15.52
C ASP A 215 17.75 -29.42 14.02
N ASP A 216 17.41 -30.58 13.44
CA ASP A 216 17.44 -30.85 11.99
C ASP A 216 16.06 -30.65 11.31
N GLU A 217 15.02 -30.23 12.06
CA GLU A 217 13.71 -29.92 11.48
C GLU A 217 13.76 -28.60 10.69
N TYR A 218 13.11 -28.56 9.54
CA TYR A 218 12.98 -27.31 8.77
C TYR A 218 11.60 -27.13 8.15
N ILE A 219 11.29 -25.86 7.90
CA ILE A 219 10.21 -25.42 7.05
C ILE A 219 10.84 -24.58 5.94
N GLU A 220 10.52 -24.92 4.70
CA GLU A 220 10.92 -24.16 3.52
C GLU A 220 9.74 -23.32 3.03
N LEU A 221 10.01 -22.02 2.86
CA LEU A 221 9.10 -21.08 2.25
C LEU A 221 9.56 -20.80 0.81
N TYR A 222 8.65 -20.86 -0.15
CA TYR A 222 8.89 -20.49 -1.54
C TYR A 222 8.26 -19.15 -1.84
N ASN A 223 9.06 -18.21 -2.37
CA ASN A 223 8.57 -16.94 -2.88
C ASN A 223 8.41 -17.03 -4.41
N ALA A 224 7.17 -17.06 -4.88
CA ALA A 224 6.76 -17.08 -6.29
C ALA A 224 6.71 -15.69 -6.94
N ALA A 225 6.92 -14.61 -6.19
CA ALA A 225 6.95 -13.26 -6.74
C ALA A 225 8.28 -12.97 -7.41
N ALA A 226 8.25 -12.00 -8.31
CA ALA A 226 9.46 -11.41 -8.90
C ALA A 226 10.18 -10.44 -7.95
N VAL A 227 9.66 -10.22 -6.74
CA VAL A 227 10.17 -9.28 -5.73
C VAL A 227 10.39 -9.96 -4.37
N PRO A 228 11.38 -9.51 -3.56
CA PRO A 228 11.52 -9.97 -2.18
C PRO A 228 10.26 -9.68 -1.36
N VAL A 229 9.96 -10.57 -0.42
CA VAL A 229 8.85 -10.44 0.51
C VAL A 229 9.44 -10.30 1.91
N ASP A 230 8.97 -9.30 2.64
CA ASP A 230 9.34 -9.12 4.04
C ASP A 230 8.60 -10.13 4.91
N LEU A 231 9.34 -10.76 5.83
CA LEU A 231 8.84 -11.75 6.79
C LEU A 231 9.01 -11.28 8.24
N SER A 232 9.46 -10.04 8.48
CA SER A 232 9.42 -9.47 9.82
C SER A 232 8.00 -9.03 10.15
N GLY A 233 7.32 -9.84 10.96
CA GLY A 233 6.16 -9.39 11.74
C GLY A 233 6.57 -8.55 12.94
#